data_AF-A0A943XU60-F1
#
_entry.id   AF-A0A943XU60-F1
#
_cell.length_a   1.000
_cell.length_b   1.000
_cell.length_c   1.000
_cell.angle_alpha   90.00
_cell.angle_beta   90.00
_cell.angle_gamma   90.00
#
_symmetry.space_group_name_H-M   'P 1'
#
loop_
_entity.id
_entity.type
_entity.pdbx_description
1 polymer ?
#
loop_
_entity_poly.entity_id
_entity_poly.type
_entity_poly.pdbx_seq_one_letter_code
_entity_poly.pdbx_strand_id
1 'polypeptide(L)'
;MFCRNCGQPMDEMAAFCTHCGAGKGTGSAYCPNCGSAVDPNAVVCVKCGVALGNMGYQNQQNQGNYNPYQQQSYNPNFNQSGQPLKSKLAAGLLGIFLGGFGVHSFYLGYAGKGVAQIIVSLVTCGVGSLWGFIEGILILTGSISQDDNGNPLAD
;
A
#
# COMPACT_ATOMS: atom_id res chain seq x y z
N MET A 1 6.45 13.83 30.08
CA MET A 1 6.31 12.36 29.87
C MET A 1 6.57 11.60 31.17
N PHE A 2 6.19 10.33 31.30
CA PHE A 2 6.42 9.52 32.50
C PHE A 2 7.45 8.40 32.26
N CYS A 3 8.15 7.98 33.31
CA CYS A 3 9.11 6.90 33.26
C CYS A 3 8.42 5.56 33.03
N ARG A 4 8.87 4.79 32.03
CA ARG A 4 8.32 3.45 31.75
C ARG A 4 8.79 2.35 32.72
N ASN A 5 9.69 2.69 33.64
CA ASN A 5 10.23 1.81 34.66
C ASN A 5 9.64 2.06 36.06
N CYS A 6 9.44 3.33 36.47
CA CYS A 6 8.91 3.66 37.80
C CYS A 6 7.63 4.52 37.81
N GLY A 7 7.11 4.95 36.65
CA GLY A 7 5.87 5.73 36.56
C GLY A 7 5.96 7.17 37.05
N GLN A 8 7.14 7.66 37.46
CA GLN A 8 7.32 9.07 37.88
C GLN A 8 7.41 10.01 36.67
N PRO A 9 6.97 11.27 36.80
CA PRO A 9 7.12 12.26 35.75
C PRO A 9 8.60 12.50 35.42
N MET A 10 8.89 12.70 34.14
CA MET A 10 10.22 12.97 33.61
C MET A 10 10.17 14.16 32.65
N ASP A 11 11.24 14.95 32.69
CA ASP A 11 11.48 16.05 31.75
C ASP A 11 11.70 15.52 30.33
N GLU A 12 11.11 16.16 29.33
CA GLU A 12 11.17 15.72 27.93
C GLU A 12 12.58 15.68 27.34
N MET A 13 13.51 16.47 27.87
CA MET A 13 14.92 16.48 27.45
C MET A 13 15.81 15.54 28.29
N ALA A 14 15.30 14.96 29.38
CA ALA A 14 16.10 14.10 30.25
C ALA A 14 16.46 12.77 29.56
N ALA A 15 17.76 12.45 29.55
CA ALA A 15 18.27 11.18 29.04
C ALA A 15 17.99 9.99 29.99
N PHE A 16 17.86 10.27 31.28
CA PHE A 16 17.64 9.28 32.33
C PHE A 16 16.59 9.77 33.33
N CYS A 17 15.86 8.83 33.93
CA CYS A 17 14.93 9.11 35.01
C CYS A 17 15.69 9.48 36.28
N THR A 18 15.41 10.64 36.84
CA THR A 18 16.01 11.10 38.11
C THR A 18 15.55 10.31 39.34
N HIS A 19 14.48 9.51 39.22
CA HIS A 19 13.93 8.73 40.34
C HIS A 19 14.39 7.27 40.37
N CYS A 20 14.56 6.61 39.22
CA CYS A 20 14.95 5.20 39.16
C CYS A 20 16.23 4.92 38.37
N GLY A 21 16.84 5.95 37.76
CA GLY A 21 18.04 5.81 36.94
C GLY A 21 17.83 5.19 35.56
N ALA A 22 16.62 4.71 35.24
CA ALA A 22 16.33 4.10 33.95
C ALA A 22 16.47 5.10 32.80
N GLY A 23 17.06 4.68 31.68
CA GLY A 23 17.17 5.50 30.48
C GLY A 23 15.80 5.87 29.90
N LYS A 24 15.70 7.03 29.24
CA LYS A 24 14.48 7.47 28.58
C LYS A 24 14.01 6.40 27.57
N GLY A 25 12.75 5.98 27.70
CA GLY A 25 12.15 4.95 26.83
C GLY A 25 12.43 3.50 27.23
N THR A 26 13.23 3.24 28.27
CA THR A 26 13.52 1.88 28.74
C THR A 26 12.41 1.37 29.66
N GLY A 27 12.02 0.10 29.46
CA GLY A 27 10.95 -0.56 30.21
C GLY A 27 9.58 -0.47 29.56
N SER A 28 8.67 -1.34 29.99
CA SER A 28 7.28 -1.41 29.51
C SER A 28 6.26 -1.52 30.65
N ALA A 29 6.70 -1.45 31.91
CA ALA A 29 5.86 -1.64 33.08
C ALA A 29 4.94 -0.45 33.38
N TYR A 30 5.26 0.74 32.85
CA TYR A 30 4.47 1.96 33.07
C TYR A 30 4.19 2.73 31.77
N CYS A 31 3.04 3.39 31.75
CA CYS A 31 2.59 4.21 30.64
C CYS A 31 3.42 5.51 30.52
N PRO A 32 4.00 5.83 29.35
CA PRO A 32 4.77 7.06 29.16
C PRO A 32 3.91 8.34 29.13
N ASN A 33 2.59 8.21 28.98
CA ASN A 33 1.65 9.34 28.92
C ASN A 33 1.04 9.67 30.29
N CYS A 34 0.56 8.67 31.04
CA CYS A 34 -0.15 8.91 32.31
C CYS A 34 0.54 8.32 33.55
N GLY A 35 1.64 7.58 33.40
CA GLY A 35 2.40 7.03 34.52
C GLY A 35 1.75 5.84 35.24
N SER A 36 0.58 5.36 34.80
CA SER A 36 -0.04 4.17 35.41
C SER A 36 0.76 2.90 35.09
N ALA A 37 0.76 1.94 36.02
CA ALA A 37 1.24 0.59 35.74
C ALA A 37 0.43 -0.05 34.61
N VAL A 38 1.10 -0.75 33.72
CA VAL A 38 0.53 -1.40 32.53
C VAL A 38 1.15 -2.78 32.35
N ASP A 39 0.40 -3.69 31.73
CA ASP A 39 0.94 -4.99 31.37
C ASP A 39 2.07 -4.82 30.33
N PRO A 40 3.22 -5.51 30.47
CA PRO A 40 4.34 -5.40 29.53
C PRO A 40 3.99 -5.73 28.07
N ASN A 41 2.91 -6.50 27.84
CA ASN A 41 2.41 -6.89 26.53
C ASN A 41 1.17 -6.08 26.10
N ALA A 42 0.69 -5.13 26.92
CA ALA A 42 -0.43 -4.28 26.56
C ALA A 42 -0.05 -3.39 25.37
N VAL A 43 -0.87 -3.42 24.33
CA VAL A 43 -0.73 -2.54 23.14
C VAL A 43 -1.37 -1.18 23.34
N VAL A 44 -2.24 -1.03 24.36
CA VAL A 44 -2.94 0.21 24.69
C VAL A 44 -3.07 0.36 26.20
N CYS A 45 -2.91 1.59 26.70
CA CYS A 45 -3.10 1.89 28.10
C CYS A 45 -4.59 1.96 28.40
N VAL A 46 -5.07 1.05 29.25
CA VAL A 46 -6.48 1.01 29.68
C VAL A 46 -6.92 2.23 30.52
N LYS A 47 -5.97 3.04 31.00
CA LYS A 47 -6.26 4.22 31.81
C LYS A 47 -6.34 5.53 31.04
N CYS A 48 -5.51 5.71 30.01
CA CYS A 48 -5.47 6.96 29.25
C CYS A 48 -5.64 6.79 27.74
N GLY A 49 -5.77 5.56 27.24
CA GLY A 49 -6.00 5.25 25.83
C GLY A 49 -4.77 5.40 24.92
N VAL A 50 -3.58 5.72 25.45
CA VAL A 50 -2.37 5.83 24.61
C VAL A 50 -1.91 4.46 24.14
N ALA A 51 -1.43 4.36 22.91
CA ALA A 51 -0.77 3.16 22.42
C ALA A 51 0.54 2.90 23.20
N LEU A 52 0.70 1.66 23.67
CA LEU A 52 1.84 1.18 24.42
C LEU A 52 2.64 0.22 23.54
N GLY A 53 3.34 0.76 22.55
CA GLY A 53 4.26 -0.03 21.75
C GLY A 53 5.55 -0.35 22.49
N ASN A 54 6.29 -1.34 22.00
CA ASN A 54 7.69 -1.56 22.37
C ASN A 54 8.56 -0.44 21.76
N MET A 55 8.32 0.79 22.20
CA MET A 55 9.04 1.99 21.76
C MET A 55 10.31 2.10 22.61
N GLY A 56 11.30 1.26 22.29
CA GLY A 56 12.69 1.64 22.56
C GLY A 56 12.93 2.95 21.81
N TYR A 57 13.16 4.04 22.54
CA TYR A 57 13.43 5.35 21.95
C TYR A 57 14.72 5.26 21.12
N GLN A 58 14.59 5.14 19.80
CA GLN A 58 15.63 5.61 18.89
C GLN A 58 15.46 7.13 18.73
N ASN A 59 16.58 7.85 18.88
CA ASN A 59 16.65 9.29 18.72
C ASN A 59 16.51 9.68 17.23
N GLN A 60 15.93 10.87 16.99
CA GLN A 60 15.46 11.46 15.73
C GLN A 60 16.55 11.44 14.63
N GLN A 61 16.26 11.32 13.32
CA GLN A 61 15.62 12.34 12.47
C GLN A 61 15.23 11.74 11.10
N ASN A 62 13.94 11.74 10.74
CA ASN A 62 13.36 12.17 9.45
C ASN A 62 11.92 11.61 9.33
N GLN A 63 10.96 12.50 9.04
CA GLN A 63 9.53 12.22 9.07
C GLN A 63 9.09 11.34 7.91
N GLY A 64 8.44 10.22 8.24
CA GLY A 64 7.75 9.38 7.27
C GLY A 64 7.00 8.23 7.94
N ASN A 65 5.92 8.55 8.66
CA ASN A 65 4.70 7.74 8.80
C ASN A 65 4.87 6.21 8.93
N TYR A 66 5.03 5.69 10.16
CA TYR A 66 4.82 4.27 10.45
C TYR A 66 3.58 4.08 11.32
N ASN A 67 2.50 3.65 10.67
CA ASN A 67 1.18 3.39 11.26
C ASN A 67 1.01 1.87 11.46
N PRO A 68 1.08 1.32 12.68
CA PRO A 68 0.92 -0.11 12.95
C PRO A 68 -0.56 -0.51 13.11
N TYR A 69 -1.41 -0.01 12.22
CA TYR A 69 -2.69 -0.58 11.85
C TYR A 69 -2.91 -0.18 10.39
N GLN A 70 -2.33 -0.92 9.45
CA GLN A 70 -2.80 -0.84 8.07
C GLN A 70 -4.12 -1.61 8.00
N GLN A 71 -5.20 -0.99 8.46
CA GLN A 71 -6.50 -1.25 7.85
C GLN A 71 -6.39 -0.62 6.47
N GLN A 72 -6.01 -1.44 5.48
CA GLN A 72 -6.08 -1.05 4.09
C GLN A 72 -7.55 -0.68 3.81
N SER A 73 -7.84 0.62 3.76
CA SER A 73 -8.84 1.10 2.82
C SER A 73 -8.29 0.74 1.45
N TYR A 74 -8.57 -0.49 1.02
CA TYR A 74 -8.43 -0.90 -0.36
C TYR A 74 -9.34 0.03 -1.14
N ASN A 75 -8.76 1.12 -1.65
CA ASN A 75 -9.39 1.88 -2.69
C ASN A 75 -9.02 1.13 -3.97
N PRO A 76 -9.95 0.37 -4.57
CA PRO A 76 -9.68 -0.41 -5.79
C PRO A 76 -9.23 0.47 -6.97
N ASN A 77 -9.25 1.79 -6.81
CA ASN A 77 -8.99 2.74 -7.87
C ASN A 77 -7.56 3.31 -7.87
N PHE A 78 -6.67 3.05 -6.90
CA PHE A 78 -5.30 3.63 -6.88
C PHE A 78 -4.17 2.64 -6.59
N ASN A 79 -3.13 2.66 -7.44
CA ASN A 79 -2.02 1.73 -7.43
C ASN A 79 -0.97 2.15 -6.38
N GLN A 80 -0.03 1.27 -6.04
CA GLN A 80 1.06 1.54 -5.08
C GLN A 80 1.89 2.79 -5.40
N SER A 81 1.88 3.23 -6.66
CA SER A 81 2.51 4.47 -7.16
C SER A 81 1.63 5.74 -7.06
N GLY A 82 0.44 5.65 -6.45
CA GLY A 82 -0.52 6.76 -6.34
C GLY A 82 -1.24 7.10 -7.65
N GLN A 83 -1.10 6.27 -8.69
CA GLN A 83 -1.75 6.43 -9.98
C GLN A 83 -3.10 5.71 -10.01
N PRO A 84 -4.13 6.23 -10.71
CA PRO A 84 -5.39 5.55 -10.83
C PRO A 84 -5.22 4.16 -11.49
N LEU A 85 -5.78 3.09 -10.88
CA LEU A 85 -5.82 1.74 -11.49
C LEU A 85 -6.64 1.81 -12.78
N LYS A 86 -6.16 1.10 -13.79
CA LYS A 86 -6.89 0.92 -15.04
C LYS A 86 -7.91 -0.20 -14.86
N SER A 87 -9.13 0.01 -15.36
CA SER A 87 -10.25 -0.94 -15.18
C SER A 87 -10.11 -2.15 -16.12
N LYS A 88 -10.21 -3.37 -15.58
CA LYS A 88 -10.26 -4.64 -16.33
C LYS A 88 -11.43 -4.67 -17.30
N LEU A 89 -12.58 -4.21 -16.82
CA LEU A 89 -13.82 -4.20 -17.58
C LEU A 89 -13.71 -3.28 -18.82
N ALA A 90 -13.13 -2.09 -18.64
CA ALA A 90 -12.86 -1.17 -19.75
C ALA A 90 -11.84 -1.78 -20.73
N ALA A 91 -10.74 -2.36 -20.24
CA ALA A 91 -9.75 -3.02 -21.08
C ALA A 91 -10.33 -4.18 -21.90
N GLY A 92 -11.17 -5.02 -21.27
CA GLY A 92 -11.85 -6.14 -21.92
C GLY A 92 -12.90 -5.71 -22.94
N LEU A 93 -13.76 -4.73 -22.60
CA LEU A 93 -14.76 -4.19 -23.53
C LEU A 93 -14.08 -3.48 -24.73
N LEU A 94 -13.04 -2.70 -24.49
CA LEU A 94 -12.24 -2.09 -25.57
C LEU A 94 -11.56 -3.15 -26.43
N GLY A 95 -11.15 -4.28 -25.85
CA GLY A 95 -10.63 -5.44 -26.57
C GLY A 95 -11.67 -6.13 -27.46
N ILE A 96 -12.93 -6.23 -27.04
CA ILE A 96 -14.00 -6.81 -27.87
C ILE A 96 -14.42 -5.85 -29.00
N PHE A 97 -14.65 -4.58 -28.68
CA PHE A 97 -15.19 -3.62 -29.66
C PHE A 97 -14.12 -3.03 -30.59
N LEU A 98 -12.88 -2.89 -30.13
CA LEU A 98 -11.77 -2.30 -30.89
C LEU A 98 -10.55 -3.24 -30.98
N GLY A 99 -10.74 -4.54 -30.77
CA GLY A 99 -9.68 -5.55 -30.76
C GLY A 99 -8.85 -5.63 -32.03
N GLY A 100 -9.47 -5.42 -33.21
CA GLY A 100 -8.75 -5.40 -34.48
C GLY A 100 -7.83 -4.20 -34.69
N PHE A 101 -8.01 -3.15 -33.89
CA PHE A 101 -7.17 -1.95 -33.89
C PHE A 101 -6.11 -1.94 -32.79
N GLY A 102 -6.06 -2.96 -31.90
CA GLY A 102 -5.05 -3.06 -30.84
C GLY A 102 -5.16 -2.01 -29.73
N VAL A 103 -6.31 -1.32 -29.62
CA VAL A 103 -6.52 -0.19 -28.69
C VAL A 103 -6.44 -0.62 -27.22
N HIS A 104 -6.84 -1.87 -26.90
CA HIS A 104 -6.73 -2.38 -25.54
C HIS A 104 -5.26 -2.47 -25.08
N SER A 105 -4.32 -2.81 -25.99
CA SER A 105 -2.89 -2.92 -25.67
C SER A 105 -2.29 -1.56 -25.38
N PHE A 106 -2.74 -0.52 -26.10
CA PHE A 106 -2.41 0.87 -25.79
C PHE A 106 -2.99 1.32 -24.44
N TYR A 107 -4.21 0.87 -24.10
CA TYR A 107 -4.84 1.14 -22.81
C TYR A 107 -4.08 0.50 -21.63
N LEU A 108 -3.56 -0.71 -21.79
CA LEU A 108 -2.77 -1.43 -20.78
C LEU A 108 -1.32 -0.95 -20.66
N GLY A 109 -0.87 -0.02 -21.51
CA GLY A 109 0.51 0.51 -21.52
C GLY A 109 1.46 -0.24 -22.45
N TYR A 110 1.07 -1.40 -22.99
CA TYR A 110 1.85 -2.18 -23.96
C TYR A 110 1.81 -1.57 -25.38
N ALA A 111 2.35 -0.35 -25.53
CA ALA A 111 2.35 0.38 -26.80
C ALA A 111 3.04 -0.40 -27.94
N GLY A 112 4.11 -1.14 -27.64
CA GLY A 112 4.83 -1.96 -28.61
C GLY A 112 3.97 -3.09 -29.21
N LYS A 113 3.15 -3.75 -28.40
CA LYS A 113 2.25 -4.83 -28.87
C LYS A 113 1.09 -4.27 -29.69
N GLY A 114 0.51 -3.15 -29.27
CA GLY A 114 -0.56 -2.48 -30.00
C GLY A 114 -0.15 -2.01 -31.40
N VAL A 115 1.04 -1.42 -31.55
CA VAL A 115 1.56 -0.98 -32.85
C VAL A 115 1.85 -2.17 -33.78
N ALA A 116 2.43 -3.25 -33.26
CA ALA A 116 2.66 -4.46 -34.04
C ALA A 116 1.36 -5.05 -34.58
N GLN A 117 0.30 -5.05 -33.77
CA GLN A 117 -1.02 -5.55 -34.16
C GLN A 117 -1.68 -4.68 -35.23
N ILE A 118 -1.53 -3.35 -35.19
CA ILE A 118 -2.01 -2.45 -36.25
C ILE A 118 -1.30 -2.73 -37.58
N ILE A 119 0.03 -2.88 -37.56
CA ILE A 119 0.82 -3.19 -38.76
C ILE A 119 0.37 -4.53 -39.35
N VAL A 120 0.20 -5.55 -38.52
CA VAL A 120 -0.30 -6.87 -38.95
C VAL A 120 -1.73 -6.77 -39.49
N SER A 121 -2.63 -6.06 -38.82
CA SER A 121 -4.00 -5.84 -39.30
C SER A 121 -4.05 -5.12 -40.65
N LEU A 122 -3.17 -4.14 -40.88
CA LEU A 122 -3.07 -3.42 -42.16
C LEU A 122 -2.49 -4.28 -43.28
N VAL A 123 -1.45 -5.08 -42.99
CA VAL A 123 -0.81 -5.98 -43.97
C VAL A 123 -1.72 -7.16 -44.33
N THR A 124 -2.54 -7.62 -43.39
CA THR A 124 -3.38 -8.83 -43.53
C THR A 124 -4.85 -8.51 -43.84
N CYS A 125 -5.19 -7.28 -44.26
CA CYS A 125 -6.56 -6.83 -44.55
C CYS A 125 -7.58 -7.16 -43.43
N GLY A 126 -7.20 -6.91 -42.17
CA GLY A 126 -8.13 -7.03 -41.03
C GLY A 126 -8.22 -8.41 -40.37
N VAL A 127 -7.42 -9.41 -40.78
CA VAL A 127 -7.34 -10.72 -40.10
C VAL A 127 -6.83 -10.60 -38.66
N GLY A 128 -6.10 -9.53 -38.32
CA GLY A 128 -5.65 -9.24 -36.95
C GLY A 128 -6.78 -8.95 -35.94
N SER A 129 -8.04 -8.86 -36.40
CA SER A 129 -9.24 -8.71 -35.55
C SER A 129 -9.53 -9.94 -34.69
N LEU A 130 -9.25 -11.13 -35.20
CA LEU A 130 -9.46 -12.38 -34.46
C LEU A 130 -8.50 -12.50 -33.27
N TRP A 131 -7.26 -12.01 -33.42
CA TRP A 131 -6.28 -11.99 -32.35
C TRP A 131 -6.74 -11.12 -31.18
N GLY A 132 -7.19 -9.88 -31.46
CA GLY A 132 -7.68 -8.96 -30.43
C GLY A 132 -8.96 -9.42 -29.75
N PHE A 133 -9.83 -10.16 -30.46
CA PHE A 133 -11.04 -10.73 -29.88
C PHE A 133 -10.72 -11.82 -28.84
N ILE A 134 -9.74 -12.69 -29.12
CA ILE A 134 -9.31 -13.75 -28.21
C ILE A 134 -8.68 -13.16 -26.94
N GLU A 135 -7.81 -12.15 -27.08
CA GLU A 135 -7.21 -11.47 -25.93
C GLU A 135 -8.24 -10.68 -25.10
N GLY A 136 -9.23 -10.05 -25.74
CA GLY A 136 -10.32 -9.37 -25.05
C GLY A 136 -11.12 -10.32 -24.14
N ILE A 137 -11.40 -11.55 -24.60
CA ILE A 137 -12.04 -12.58 -23.77
C ILE A 137 -11.12 -13.01 -22.63
N LEU A 138 -9.82 -13.21 -22.89
CA LEU A 138 -8.86 -13.65 -21.87
C LEU A 138 -8.68 -12.65 -20.70
N ILE A 139 -8.82 -11.36 -20.99
CA ILE A 139 -8.79 -10.29 -19.98
C ILE A 139 -10.08 -10.31 -19.14
N LEU A 140 -11.24 -10.52 -19.76
CA LEU A 140 -12.53 -10.62 -19.04
C LEU A 140 -12.64 -11.89 -18.20
N THR A 141 -12.02 -13.00 -18.62
CA THR A 141 -11.94 -14.23 -17.82
C THR A 141 -10.91 -14.13 -16.69
N GLY A 142 -10.20 -13.00 -16.56
CA GLY A 142 -9.24 -12.74 -15.49
C GLY A 142 -7.91 -13.48 -15.63
N SER A 143 -7.71 -14.19 -16.75
CA SER A 143 -6.47 -14.94 -17.03
C SER A 143 -5.27 -14.01 -17.22
N ILE A 144 -5.51 -12.76 -17.63
CA ILE A 144 -4.51 -11.69 -17.70
C ILE A 144 -4.98 -10.53 -16.83
N SER A 145 -4.30 -10.31 -15.70
CA SER A 145 -4.72 -9.36 -14.67
C SER A 145 -3.72 -8.23 -14.43
N GLN A 146 -2.71 -8.07 -15.29
CA GLN A 146 -1.61 -7.12 -15.09
C GLN A 146 -1.45 -6.14 -16.26
N ASP A 147 -1.12 -4.90 -15.92
CA ASP A 147 -0.68 -3.87 -16.88
C ASP A 147 0.84 -3.97 -17.18
N ASP A 148 1.36 -3.13 -18.07
CA ASP A 148 2.80 -3.07 -18.42
C ASP A 148 3.71 -2.67 -17.25
N ASN A 149 3.14 -2.09 -16.19
CA ASN A 149 3.86 -1.65 -15.00
C ASN A 149 3.85 -2.72 -13.88
N GLY A 150 3.31 -3.92 -14.15
CA GLY A 150 3.18 -5.00 -13.17
C GLY A 150 2.06 -4.78 -12.14
N ASN A 151 1.18 -3.81 -12.38
CA ASN A 151 0.09 -3.48 -11.48
C ASN A 151 -1.11 -4.38 -11.73
N PRO A 152 -1.82 -4.82 -10.67
CA PRO A 152 -3.11 -5.47 -10.84
C PRO A 152 -4.10 -4.48 -11.46
N LEU A 153 -4.87 -4.94 -12.44
CA LEU A 153 -5.98 -4.18 -12.99
C LEU A 153 -7.15 -4.20 -11.99
N ALA A 154 -7.92 -3.11 -11.91
CA ALA A 154 -9.09 -3.02 -11.02
C ALA A 154 -10.28 -3.77 -11.62
N ASP A 155 -11.00 -4.51 -10.78
CA ASP A 155 -12.28 -5.18 -11.10
C ASP A 155 -13.37 -4.21 -11.60
#